data_AF-A0A3Q7EAA6-F1
#
_entry.id   AF-A0A3Q7EAA6-F1
#
_cell.length_a   1.000
_cell.length_b   1.000
_cell.length_c   1.000
_cell.angle_alpha   90.00
_cell.angle_beta   90.00
_cell.angle_gamma   90.00
#
_symmetry.space_group_name_H-M   'P 1'
#
loop_
_entity.id
_entity.type
_entity.pdbx_description
1 polymer ?
#
loop_
_entity_poly.entity_id
_entity_poly.type
_entity_poly.pdbx_seq_one_letter_code
_entity_poly.pdbx_strand_id
1 'polypeptide(L)'
;MLNLKNVKLLNCETIELWNSLHESTDYYELIEVKGKLEVIDYGKWVGGYLDLWILEQTPQRKWERHIIDVPSIWNAIKLGFISSFMARDGEIIFGAIFKSDACLCYDVTRKSWRELKIMGHPKENDIKGIYSYVESLVPLR
;
A
#
# COMPACT_ATOMS: atom_id res chain seq x y z
N MET A 1 7.65 9.21 37.65
CA MET A 1 8.91 9.22 36.89
C MET A 1 9.08 7.87 36.23
N LEU A 2 8.81 7.76 34.92
CA LEU A 2 9.11 6.55 34.16
C LEU A 2 10.58 6.60 33.72
N ASN A 3 11.32 5.57 34.12
CA ASN A 3 12.77 5.44 33.94
C ASN A 3 13.01 4.82 32.55
N LEU A 4 13.29 5.65 31.54
CA LEU A 4 13.69 5.19 30.20
C LEU A 4 15.17 4.78 30.22
N LYS A 5 15.47 3.59 30.74
CA LYS A 5 16.79 2.97 30.59
C LYS A 5 16.85 2.14 29.31
N ASN A 6 17.86 2.43 28.49
CA ASN A 6 18.39 1.64 27.39
C ASN A 6 17.48 1.50 26.15
N VAL A 7 17.26 2.60 25.43
CA VAL A 7 16.98 2.50 23.99
C VAL A 7 18.31 2.20 23.29
N LYS A 8 18.58 0.93 23.00
CA LYS A 8 19.64 0.55 22.06
C LYS A 8 19.26 1.20 20.73
N LEU A 9 20.09 2.10 20.19
CA LEU A 9 19.90 2.57 18.82
C LEU A 9 19.96 1.34 17.91
N LEU A 10 18.83 1.01 17.26
CA LEU A 10 18.86 0.12 16.11
C LEU A 10 19.80 0.73 15.07
N ASN A 11 20.57 -0.11 14.39
CA ASN A 11 21.28 0.32 13.18
C ASN A 11 20.20 0.76 12.18
N CYS A 12 20.03 2.07 12.00
CA CYS A 12 19.18 2.61 10.96
C CYS A 12 19.95 2.60 9.65
N GLU A 13 19.32 2.09 8.59
CA GLU A 13 19.88 2.08 7.26
C GLU A 13 19.04 2.98 6.36
N THR A 14 19.69 3.92 5.68
CA THR A 14 19.03 4.80 4.72
C THR A 14 19.01 4.11 3.37
N ILE A 15 17.81 3.87 2.84
CA ILE A 15 17.60 3.36 1.48
C ILE A 15 17.15 4.55 0.64
N GLU A 16 17.91 4.88 -0.39
CA GLU A 16 17.53 5.92 -1.35
C GLU A 16 16.32 5.40 -2.15
N LEU A 17 15.18 6.09 -2.02
CA LEU A 17 14.10 5.98 -2.99
C LEU A 17 14.68 6.53 -4.31
N TRP A 18 14.49 5.83 -5.44
CA TRP A 18 15.12 6.16 -6.73
C TRP A 18 15.07 7.67 -7.02
N ASN A 19 16.02 8.18 -7.82
CA ASN A 19 16.15 9.61 -8.15
C ASN A 19 14.93 10.17 -8.93
N SER A 20 13.78 10.34 -8.28
CA SER A 20 12.62 11.06 -8.79
C SER A 20 12.78 12.55 -8.46
N LEU A 21 13.54 13.23 -9.31
CA LEU A 21 13.46 14.68 -9.42
C LEU A 21 12.00 15.04 -9.78
N HIS A 22 11.28 15.69 -8.85
CA HIS A 22 10.06 16.50 -9.09
C HIS A 22 8.64 15.94 -8.93
N GLU A 23 8.38 14.78 -8.33
CA GLU A 23 6.99 14.38 -8.05
C GLU A 23 6.66 14.50 -6.53
N SER A 24 5.49 15.10 -6.22
CA SER A 24 5.04 15.34 -4.84
C SER A 24 4.95 14.02 -4.07
N THR A 25 5.41 14.02 -2.82
CA THR A 25 5.42 12.84 -1.93
C THR A 25 4.04 12.24 -1.63
N ASP A 26 2.97 12.95 -2.00
CA ASP A 26 1.58 12.60 -1.67
C ASP A 26 1.03 11.40 -2.44
N TYR A 27 1.81 10.84 -3.39
CA TYR A 27 1.38 9.71 -4.23
C TYR A 27 2.14 8.41 -3.93
N TYR A 28 2.98 8.36 -2.90
CA TYR A 28 3.78 7.18 -2.59
C TYR A 28 3.33 6.51 -1.29
N GLU A 29 3.21 5.19 -1.31
CA GLU A 29 2.98 4.39 -0.11
C GLU A 29 4.03 3.28 0.00
N LEU A 30 4.66 3.20 1.17
CA LEU A 30 5.64 2.17 1.50
C LEU A 30 4.92 0.99 2.17
N ILE A 31 5.09 -0.20 1.63
CA ILE A 31 4.42 -1.41 2.09
C ILE A 31 5.40 -2.59 2.15
N GLU A 32 5.19 -3.50 3.09
CA GLU A 32 5.90 -4.79 3.11
C GLU A 32 4.99 -5.88 2.53
N VAL A 33 5.48 -6.60 1.52
CA VAL A 33 4.76 -7.72 0.91
C VAL A 33 5.69 -8.92 0.83
N LYS A 34 5.31 -10.03 1.48
CA LYS A 34 6.10 -11.28 1.52
C LYS A 34 7.58 -11.05 1.93
N GLY A 35 7.83 -10.18 2.92
CA GLY A 35 9.17 -9.87 3.40
C GLY A 35 10.00 -8.98 2.48
N LYS A 36 9.40 -8.44 1.41
CA LYS A 36 10.03 -7.47 0.52
C LYS A 36 9.48 -6.09 0.80
N LEU A 37 10.36 -5.10 0.75
CA LEU A 37 9.97 -3.69 0.84
C LEU A 37 9.53 -3.23 -0.55
N GLU A 38 8.32 -2.68 -0.62
CA GLU A 38 7.71 -2.24 -1.87
C GLU A 38 7.22 -0.80 -1.73
N VAL A 39 7.21 -0.05 -2.82
CA VAL A 39 6.68 1.31 -2.90
C VAL A 39 5.66 1.35 -4.03
N ILE A 40 4.46 1.82 -3.70
CA ILE A 40 3.41 2.04 -4.68
C ILE A 40 3.41 3.51 -5.06
N ASP A 41 3.50 3.78 -6.36
CA ASP A 41 3.33 5.11 -6.96
C ASP A 41 1.94 5.22 -7.60
N TYR A 42 1.09 6.06 -7.01
CA TYR A 42 -0.26 6.36 -7.48
C TYR A 42 -0.31 7.45 -8.56
N GLY A 43 0.80 8.11 -8.87
CA GLY A 43 0.87 9.27 -9.76
C GLY A 43 0.37 8.99 -11.18
N LYS A 44 0.37 7.72 -11.59
CA LYS A 44 -0.08 7.28 -12.92
C LYS A 44 -1.48 6.65 -12.95
N TRP A 45 -2.20 6.63 -11.82
CA TRP A 45 -3.52 5.98 -11.74
C TRP A 45 -4.51 6.49 -12.78
N VAL A 46 -4.59 7.81 -13.00
CA VAL A 46 -5.47 8.42 -14.02
C VAL A 46 -5.09 7.94 -15.43
N GLY A 47 -3.82 7.61 -15.65
CA GLY A 47 -3.32 6.96 -16.87
C GLY A 47 -3.65 5.47 -16.97
N GLY A 48 -4.32 4.89 -15.97
CA GLY A 48 -4.76 3.50 -15.95
C GLY A 48 -3.72 2.50 -15.47
N TYR A 49 -2.68 2.94 -14.77
CA TYR A 49 -1.70 2.03 -14.17
C TYR A 49 -1.05 2.61 -12.92
N LEU A 50 -0.37 1.75 -12.17
CA LEU A 50 0.43 2.07 -10.99
C LEU A 50 1.85 1.58 -11.24
N ASP A 51 2.84 2.25 -10.66
CA ASP A 51 4.17 1.65 -10.55
C ASP A 51 4.33 1.03 -9.16
N LEU A 52 4.62 -0.27 -9.13
CA LEU A 52 5.05 -1.00 -7.95
C LEU A 52 6.57 -1.17 -8.03
N TRP A 53 7.28 -0.51 -7.13
CA TRP A 53 8.73 -0.62 -7.02
C TRP A 53 9.07 -1.61 -5.93
N ILE A 54 9.83 -2.65 -6.25
CA ILE A 54 10.23 -3.70 -5.30
C ILE A 54 11.72 -3.55 -5.02
N LEU A 55 12.08 -3.48 -3.75
CA LEU A 55 13.48 -3.45 -3.36
C LEU A 55 14.08 -4.85 -3.47
N GLU A 56 15.06 -5.01 -4.35
CA GLU A 56 15.84 -6.22 -4.43
C GLU A 56 16.60 -6.45 -3.11
N GLN A 57 16.55 -7.67 -2.60
CA GLN A 57 17.33 -8.10 -1.43
C GLN A 57 18.79 -8.43 -1.80
N THR A 58 19.30 -7.85 -2.89
CA THR A 58 20.69 -7.97 -3.31
C THR A 58 21.58 -7.02 -2.50
N PRO A 59 22.90 -7.26 -2.39
CA PRO A 59 23.80 -6.33 -1.70
C PRO A 59 23.78 -4.90 -2.27
N GLN A 60 23.41 -4.74 -3.55
CA GLN A 60 23.29 -3.42 -4.18
C GLN A 60 21.96 -2.72 -3.91
N ARG A 61 20.95 -3.41 -3.35
CA ARG A 61 19.63 -2.87 -2.94
C ARG A 61 19.00 -1.95 -3.98
N LYS A 62 18.78 -2.48 -5.18
CA LYS A 62 18.18 -1.73 -6.29
C LYS A 62 16.67 -1.85 -6.28
N TRP A 63 15.99 -0.81 -6.74
CA TRP A 63 14.55 -0.84 -6.98
C TRP A 63 14.26 -1.39 -8.37
N GLU A 64 13.42 -2.43 -8.44
CA GLU A 64 12.88 -2.98 -9.67
C GLU A 64 11.47 -2.43 -9.90
N ARG A 65 11.19 -1.91 -11.10
CA ARG A 65 9.88 -1.36 -11.47
C ARG A 65 8.98 -2.45 -12.02
N HIS A 66 7.77 -2.54 -11.49
CA HIS A 66 6.68 -3.34 -12.04
C HIS A 66 5.47 -2.47 -12.32
N ILE A 67 4.83 -2.66 -13.47
CA ILE A 67 3.61 -1.94 -13.83
C ILE A 67 2.41 -2.79 -13.43
N ILE A 68 1.47 -2.18 -12.70
CA ILE A 68 0.17 -2.76 -12.40
C ILE A 68 -0.89 -2.02 -13.21
N ASP A 69 -1.45 -2.68 -14.20
CA ASP A 69 -2.58 -2.12 -14.97
C ASP A 69 -3.82 -2.00 -14.09
N VAL A 70 -4.43 -0.83 -14.07
CA VAL A 70 -5.72 -0.57 -13.40
C VAL A 70 -6.84 -0.88 -14.39
N PRO A 71 -7.85 -1.68 -13.99
CA PRO A 71 -9.01 -1.95 -14.83
C PRO A 71 -9.70 -0.67 -15.32
N SER A 72 -10.00 -0.63 -16.62
CA SER A 72 -10.47 0.57 -17.33
C SER A 72 -11.76 1.17 -16.78
N ILE A 73 -12.61 0.35 -16.17
CA ILE A 73 -13.81 0.76 -15.43
C ILE A 73 -13.49 1.77 -14.31
N TRP A 74 -12.23 1.86 -13.87
CA TRP A 74 -11.78 2.72 -12.77
C TRP A 74 -10.86 3.87 -13.20
N ASN A 75 -10.47 3.95 -14.48
CA ASN A 75 -9.60 5.01 -15.01
C ASN A 75 -10.26 6.39 -14.98
N ALA A 76 -11.60 6.43 -15.02
CA ALA A 76 -12.38 7.67 -15.00
C ALA A 76 -12.63 8.21 -13.59
N ILE A 77 -12.23 7.49 -12.54
CA ILE A 77 -12.57 7.86 -11.18
C ILE A 77 -11.46 8.75 -10.60
N LYS A 78 -11.81 10.00 -10.30
CA LYS A 78 -10.92 10.91 -9.59
C LYS A 78 -10.70 10.36 -8.18
N LEU A 79 -9.45 10.02 -7.90
CA LEU A 79 -9.03 9.53 -6.60
C LEU A 79 -9.28 10.59 -5.52
N GLY A 80 -9.98 10.21 -4.45
CA GLY A 80 -10.12 11.02 -3.25
C GLY A 80 -8.98 10.72 -2.27
N PHE A 81 -8.98 9.50 -1.75
CA PHE A 81 -7.92 8.93 -0.93
C PHE A 81 -7.72 7.47 -1.33
N ILE A 82 -6.45 7.06 -1.43
CA ILE A 82 -6.05 5.66 -1.56
C ILE A 82 -5.15 5.33 -0.40
N SER A 83 -5.42 4.21 0.25
CA SER A 83 -4.43 3.53 1.07
C SER A 83 -4.38 2.08 0.65
N SER A 84 -3.21 1.48 0.77
CA SER A 84 -2.96 0.10 0.51
C SER A 84 -2.41 -0.60 1.74
N PHE A 85 -2.79 -1.86 1.89
CA PHE A 85 -2.27 -2.68 2.98
C PHE A 85 -2.19 -4.13 2.54
N MET A 86 -1.30 -4.86 3.21
CA MET A 86 -1.15 -6.29 3.00
C MET A 86 -2.25 -7.02 3.78
N ALA A 87 -3.05 -7.83 3.08
CA ALA A 87 -4.19 -8.51 3.68
C ALA A 87 -3.96 -10.00 3.93
N ARG A 88 -3.26 -10.64 3.00
CA ARG A 88 -2.84 -12.06 3.03
C ARG A 88 -1.50 -12.17 2.31
N ASP A 89 -0.86 -13.34 2.40
CA ASP A 89 0.44 -13.62 1.78
C ASP A 89 0.49 -13.23 0.28
N GLY A 90 0.96 -12.01 -0.02
CA GLY A 90 1.10 -11.48 -1.38
C GLY A 90 -0.14 -10.81 -1.98
N GLU A 91 -1.15 -10.51 -1.17
CA GLU A 91 -2.30 -9.71 -1.59
C GLU A 91 -2.19 -8.29 -1.06
N ILE A 92 -2.24 -7.32 -1.97
CA ILE A 92 -2.32 -5.90 -1.66
C ILE A 92 -3.77 -5.48 -1.83
N ILE A 93 -4.39 -5.00 -0.76
CA ILE A 93 -5.71 -4.39 -0.83
C ILE A 93 -5.51 -2.89 -1.03
N PHE A 94 -6.17 -2.35 -2.03
CA PHE A 94 -6.31 -0.92 -2.29
C PHE A 94 -7.69 -0.48 -1.82
N GLY A 95 -7.71 0.29 -0.74
CA GLY A 95 -8.88 1.05 -0.32
C GLY A 95 -8.95 2.35 -1.10
N ALA A 96 -9.87 2.47 -2.04
CA ALA A 96 -10.15 3.72 -2.71
C ALA A 96 -11.52 4.24 -2.28
N ILE A 97 -11.59 5.47 -1.79
CA ILE A 97 -12.88 6.15 -1.58
C ILE A 97 -13.32 6.70 -2.92
N PHE A 98 -14.28 6.01 -3.54
CA PHE A 98 -14.97 6.51 -4.72
C PHE A 98 -16.31 7.12 -4.31
N LYS A 99 -16.98 7.87 -5.20
CA LYS A 99 -18.40 8.27 -5.00
C LYS A 99 -19.33 7.05 -4.78
N SER A 100 -18.87 5.86 -5.17
CA SER A 100 -19.46 4.56 -4.87
C SER A 100 -18.37 3.71 -4.20
N ASP A 101 -18.26 3.76 -2.87
CA ASP A 101 -17.23 3.06 -2.07
C ASP A 101 -16.93 1.65 -2.60
N ALA A 102 -15.80 1.48 -3.30
CA ALA A 102 -15.37 0.17 -3.80
C ALA A 102 -13.95 -0.09 -3.33
N CYS A 103 -13.75 -1.26 -2.72
CA CYS A 103 -12.44 -1.70 -2.29
C CYS A 103 -11.92 -2.70 -3.32
N LEU A 104 -10.65 -2.55 -3.67
CA LEU A 104 -10.01 -3.37 -4.70
C LEU A 104 -8.93 -4.21 -4.05
N CYS A 105 -8.77 -5.43 -4.52
CA CYS A 105 -7.69 -6.30 -4.10
C CYS A 105 -6.89 -6.72 -5.33
N TYR A 106 -5.59 -6.52 -5.25
CA TYR A 106 -4.64 -7.00 -6.24
C TYR A 106 -3.88 -8.19 -5.64
N ASP A 107 -3.91 -9.31 -6.34
CA ASP A 107 -3.04 -10.45 -6.03
C ASP A 107 -1.74 -10.28 -6.80
N VAL A 108 -0.64 -10.00 -6.09
CA VAL A 108 0.69 -9.78 -6.69
C VAL A 108 1.21 -11.06 -7.36
N THR A 109 0.82 -12.22 -6.84
CA THR A 109 1.26 -13.52 -7.37
C THR A 109 0.55 -13.84 -8.68
N ARG A 110 -0.77 -13.62 -8.73
CA ARG A 110 -1.61 -13.88 -9.91
C ARG A 110 -1.63 -12.72 -10.90
N LYS A 111 -1.15 -11.54 -10.49
CA LYS A 111 -1.23 -10.28 -11.23
C LYS A 111 -2.64 -9.96 -11.69
N SER A 112 -3.60 -10.08 -10.77
CA SER A 112 -5.03 -9.97 -11.09
C SER A 112 -5.77 -9.15 -10.04
N TRP A 113 -6.82 -8.44 -10.49
CA TRP A 113 -7.72 -7.67 -9.65
C TRP A 113 -8.98 -8.45 -9.27
N ARG A 114 -9.49 -8.19 -8.08
CA ARG A 114 -10.86 -8.53 -7.66
C ARG A 114 -11.46 -7.39 -6.85
N GLU A 115 -12.77 -7.23 -6.96
CA GLU A 115 -13.53 -6.31 -6.12
C GLU A 115 -13.79 -6.95 -4.75
N LEU A 116 -13.64 -6.16 -3.69
CA LEU A 116 -13.98 -6.53 -2.33
C LEU A 116 -15.25 -5.79 -1.91
N LYS A 117 -16.22 -6.57 -1.44
CA LYS A 117 -17.45 -6.02 -0.87
C LYS A 117 -17.19 -5.61 0.58
N ILE A 118 -17.25 -4.32 0.87
CA ILE A 118 -17.22 -3.81 2.24
C ILE A 118 -18.63 -3.95 2.84
N MET A 119 -18.73 -4.59 4.00
CA MET A 119 -19.98 -4.73 4.73
C MET A 119 -20.17 -3.52 5.65
N GLY A 120 -20.74 -2.44 5.10
CA GLY A 120 -21.08 -1.23 5.85
C GLY A 120 -20.25 -0.02 5.43
N HIS A 121 -20.93 1.14 5.37
CA HIS A 121 -20.31 2.40 5.01
C HIS A 121 -19.85 3.13 6.28
N PRO A 122 -18.64 3.73 6.30
CA PRO A 122 -18.36 4.76 7.29
C PRO A 122 -19.39 5.88 7.12
N LYS A 123 -19.97 6.36 8.23
CA LYS A 123 -20.95 7.47 8.19
C LYS A 123 -20.35 8.78 7.68
N GLU A 124 -19.03 8.87 7.72
CA GLU A 124 -18.24 10.00 7.24
C GLU A 124 -17.56 9.56 5.93
N ASN A 125 -17.52 10.45 4.93
CA ASN A 125 -16.90 10.19 3.63
C ASN A 125 -15.35 10.11 3.69
N ASP A 126 -14.80 9.77 4.85
CA ASP A 126 -13.36 9.80 5.15
C ASP A 126 -12.93 8.47 5.78
N ILE A 127 -12.23 7.65 5.01
CA ILE A 127 -11.55 6.44 5.48
C ILE A 127 -10.14 6.86 5.88
N LYS A 128 -9.93 7.00 7.19
CA LYS A 128 -8.62 7.38 7.77
C LYS A 128 -7.59 6.25 7.77
N GLY A 129 -8.03 5.03 7.47
CA GLY A 129 -7.18 3.86 7.40
C GLY A 129 -8.01 2.59 7.26
N ILE A 130 -7.39 1.55 6.71
CA ILE A 130 -7.97 0.21 6.67
C ILE A 130 -7.09 -0.70 7.52
N TYR A 131 -7.69 -1.38 8.48
CA TYR A 131 -7.01 -2.25 9.42
C TYR A 131 -7.42 -3.69 9.18
N SER A 132 -6.45 -4.57 8.96
CA SER A 132 -6.68 -6.02 8.96
C SER A 132 -6.60 -6.53 10.40
N TYR A 133 -7.70 -7.09 10.90
CA TYR A 133 -7.74 -7.71 12.21
C TYR A 133 -7.41 -9.19 12.10
N VAL A 134 -6.30 -9.61 12.71
CA VAL A 134 -5.96 -11.02 12.86
C VAL A 134 -6.30 -11.42 14.28
N GLU A 135 -7.39 -12.18 14.46
CA GLU A 135 -7.88 -12.64 15.76
C GLU A 135 -6.80 -13.34 16.61
N SER A 136 -5.80 -13.97 15.99
CA SER A 136 -4.72 -14.65 16.71
C SER A 136 -3.75 -13.71 17.42
N LEU A 137 -3.72 -12.42 17.07
CA LEU A 137 -2.77 -11.44 17.64
C LEU A 137 -3.30 -10.70 18.86
N VAL A 138 -4.61 -10.77 19.12
CA VAL A 138 -5.24 -10.15 20.30
C VAL A 138 -6.10 -11.20 20.98
N PRO A 139 -5.60 -11.88 22.03
CA PRO A 139 -6.44 -12.81 22.78
C PRO A 139 -7.58 -12.01 23.42
N LEU A 140 -8.81 -12.27 22.97
CA LEU A 140 -10.03 -11.80 23.62
C LEU A 140 -10.03 -12.40 25.04
N ARG A 141 -9.89 -11.53 26.04
CA ARG A 141 -10.10 -11.87 27.45
C ARG A 141 -11.56 -11.66 27.82
#